data_AF-A0A239VNT9-F1
#
_entry.id   AF-A0A239VNT9-F1
#
_cell.length_a   1.000
_cell.length_b   1.000
_cell.length_c   1.000
_cell.angle_alpha   90.00
_cell.angle_beta   90.00
_cell.angle_gamma   90.00
#
_symmetry.space_group_name_H-M   'P 1'
#
loop_
_entity.id
_entity.type
_entity.pdbx_description
1 polymer ?
#
loop_
_entity_poly.entity_id
_entity_poly.type
_entity_poly.pdbx_seq_one_letter_code
_entity_poly.pdbx_strand_id
1 'polypeptide(L)'
;MTAPTTPTGDRCPGALRLHHAADGDLARIRIPGGLLTPHATRTLAHLATTLGDGHIRLTARGNAEIRGIPTGSETDLGTCLTAAGLLPSPAHERIRNIVTTPTAGLDEHGNTTGTTLTDLLHALDNALISDPELAQLSGRFLFGIDDGRGDALALEPDLAITANNNDHWTITAAGATLGVTHRTNAPTALTLAAHTHLATAHTHDQRGWRLTDHPDTPSLITNIRNTISHLLTPHTPHTPTLHATPPPLGLIPHPTNTTYTIATRLPLAAAPAETWQHFADLAEHGDNLIRTTPARTILIANLTHHHATTALTHLSTLGLITDPHAPLAHVTTCTGLPGCTSALADVQYAAVTHHTPSNNNTPVHWSACPRRCGRPTTDHVQVLATETGWTTALVNTDTPGHPATNQHPVTDVNLTTDITNRRQEITP
;
A
#
# COMPACT_ATOMS: atom_id res chain seq x y z
N MET A 1 27.50 -1.07 14.35
CA MET A 1 27.62 -1.54 12.95
C MET A 1 27.10 -0.43 12.05
N THR A 2 27.98 0.18 11.27
CA THR A 2 27.65 1.28 10.34
C THR A 2 26.80 0.75 9.18
N ALA A 3 25.69 1.41 8.91
CA ALA A 3 24.79 1.08 7.79
C ALA A 3 25.57 1.08 6.45
N PRO A 4 25.32 0.13 5.54
CA PRO A 4 25.92 0.15 4.22
C PRO A 4 25.45 1.41 3.47
N THR A 5 26.41 2.15 2.91
CA THR A 5 26.16 3.33 2.07
C THR A 5 25.46 2.90 0.78
N THR A 6 24.13 2.98 0.75
CA THR A 6 23.34 2.92 -0.49
C THR A 6 23.45 4.26 -1.25
N PRO A 7 23.29 4.27 -2.59
CA PRO A 7 23.59 5.42 -3.43
C PRO A 7 22.79 6.67 -3.05
N THR A 8 23.44 7.83 -3.17
CA THR A 8 22.91 9.17 -3.00
C THR A 8 21.78 9.47 -4.00
N GLY A 9 20.54 9.04 -3.73
CA GLY A 9 19.42 9.37 -4.63
C GLY A 9 18.04 8.91 -4.16
N ASP A 10 17.89 7.67 -3.72
CA ASP A 10 16.57 7.17 -3.33
C ASP A 10 16.23 7.60 -1.88
N ARG A 11 15.35 8.60 -1.77
CA ARG A 11 14.84 9.19 -0.52
C ARG A 11 13.56 8.51 -0.02
N CYS A 12 13.16 7.36 -0.57
CA CYS A 12 12.00 6.61 -0.07
C CYS A 12 12.22 6.28 1.43
N PRO A 13 11.31 6.69 2.33
CA PRO A 13 11.44 6.39 3.75
C PRO A 13 11.42 4.88 3.99
N GLY A 14 12.17 4.45 4.98
CA GLY A 14 12.21 3.07 5.45
C GLY A 14 12.03 2.97 6.96
N ALA A 15 12.22 1.76 7.50
CA ALA A 15 12.14 1.52 8.95
C ALA A 15 13.43 1.93 9.69
N LEU A 16 14.57 1.94 8.99
CA LEU A 16 15.89 2.28 9.55
C LEU A 16 16.43 3.62 9.04
N ARG A 17 15.94 4.06 7.89
CA ARG A 17 16.22 5.38 7.33
C ARG A 17 14.94 6.20 7.39
N LEU A 18 14.77 6.89 8.51
CA LEU A 18 13.61 7.72 8.73
C LEU A 18 13.63 8.95 7.83
N HIS A 19 12.45 9.49 7.60
CA HIS A 19 12.29 10.75 6.89
C HIS A 19 11.94 11.85 7.89
N HIS A 20 12.77 12.89 7.94
CA HIS A 20 12.46 14.11 8.70
C HIS A 20 11.24 14.80 8.10
N ALA A 21 10.14 14.83 8.86
CA ALA A 21 8.91 15.56 8.53
C ALA A 21 8.69 16.73 9.50
N ALA A 22 7.58 17.47 9.35
CA ALA A 22 7.30 18.62 10.19
C ALA A 22 6.85 18.24 11.62
N ASP A 23 6.26 17.06 11.76
CA ASP A 23 5.78 16.49 13.01
C ASP A 23 6.85 15.70 13.77
N GLY A 24 8.05 15.54 13.20
CA GLY A 24 9.10 14.64 13.67
C GLY A 24 9.48 13.64 12.59
N ASP A 25 10.19 12.59 12.97
CA ASP A 25 10.64 11.58 12.03
C ASP A 25 9.50 10.62 11.66
N LEU A 26 9.59 10.09 10.45
CA LEU A 26 8.64 9.16 9.88
C LEU A 26 9.32 7.87 9.52
N ALA A 27 8.75 6.77 10.02
CA ALA A 27 9.12 5.41 9.67
C ALA A 27 8.08 4.82 8.73
N ARG A 28 8.55 4.13 7.69
CA ARG A 28 7.70 3.29 6.84
C ARG A 28 8.09 1.83 7.03
N ILE A 29 7.15 1.04 7.55
CA ILE A 29 7.35 -0.37 7.85
C ILE A 29 6.71 -1.19 6.73
N ARG A 30 7.50 -2.02 6.06
CA ARG A 30 7.00 -2.89 4.98
C ARG A 30 6.27 -4.10 5.53
N ILE A 31 5.12 -4.39 4.94
CA ILE A 31 4.25 -5.50 5.29
C ILE A 31 4.02 -6.28 4.00
N PRO A 32 4.88 -7.25 3.64
CA PRO A 32 4.69 -8.07 2.45
C PRO A 32 3.28 -8.69 2.40
N GLY A 33 2.59 -8.48 1.29
CA GLY A 33 1.21 -8.91 1.06
C GLY A 33 0.17 -8.30 2.01
N GLY A 34 0.56 -7.30 2.81
CA GLY A 34 -0.30 -6.74 3.83
C GLY A 34 -0.61 -7.70 4.98
N LEU A 35 0.18 -8.76 5.17
CA LEU A 35 -0.08 -9.76 6.21
C LEU A 35 0.63 -9.39 7.52
N LEU A 36 -0.15 -9.17 8.59
CA LEU A 36 0.35 -8.94 9.95
C LEU A 36 -0.15 -10.04 10.89
N THR A 37 0.70 -10.45 11.83
CA THR A 37 0.29 -11.28 12.97
C THR A 37 -0.22 -10.41 14.12
N PRO A 38 -1.04 -10.95 15.06
CA PRO A 38 -1.42 -10.24 16.27
C PRO A 38 -0.23 -9.67 17.05
N HIS A 39 0.86 -10.45 17.19
CA HIS A 39 2.07 -9.99 17.86
C HIS A 39 2.71 -8.79 17.15
N ALA A 40 2.89 -8.87 15.83
CA ALA A 40 3.46 -7.76 15.05
C ALA A 40 2.59 -6.50 15.12
N THR A 41 1.27 -6.67 15.05
CA THR A 41 0.30 -5.57 15.20
C THR A 41 0.40 -4.90 16.57
N ARG A 42 0.49 -5.66 17.66
CA ARG A 42 0.68 -5.11 19.01
C ARG A 42 2.01 -4.38 19.14
N THR A 43 3.08 -4.87 18.53
CA THR A 43 4.36 -4.17 18.50
C THR A 43 4.27 -2.85 17.76
N LEU A 44 3.58 -2.79 16.61
CA LEU A 44 3.33 -1.52 15.92
C LEU A 44 2.53 -0.55 16.79
N ALA A 45 1.49 -1.03 17.48
CA ALA A 45 0.68 -0.21 18.38
C ALA A 45 1.53 0.36 19.53
N HIS A 46 2.35 -0.49 20.15
CA HIS A 46 3.29 -0.07 21.18
C HIS A 46 4.25 1.02 20.68
N LEU A 47 4.88 0.82 19.52
CA LEU A 47 5.81 1.78 18.94
C LEU A 47 5.13 3.10 18.56
N ALA A 48 3.91 3.05 18.05
CA ALA A 48 3.15 4.27 17.77
C ALA A 48 2.87 5.06 19.05
N THR A 49 2.56 4.41 20.17
CA THR A 49 2.32 5.07 21.46
C THR A 49 3.59 5.58 22.13
N THR A 50 4.68 4.81 22.10
CA THR A 50 5.90 5.14 22.87
C THR A 50 6.90 5.99 22.10
N LEU A 51 6.97 5.81 20.79
CA LEU A 51 7.92 6.50 19.92
C LEU A 51 7.24 7.40 18.89
N GLY A 52 5.91 7.41 18.75
CA GLY A 52 5.24 8.18 17.70
C GLY A 52 4.10 9.04 18.22
N ASP A 53 3.22 9.45 17.31
CA ASP A 53 2.04 10.29 17.57
C ASP A 53 0.80 9.49 18.01
N GLY A 54 0.97 8.25 18.45
CA GLY A 54 -0.11 7.37 18.89
C GLY A 54 -0.97 6.79 17.76
N HIS A 55 -0.64 7.05 16.49
CA HIS A 55 -1.42 6.57 15.35
C HIS A 55 -0.58 5.72 14.39
N ILE A 56 -1.22 4.70 13.82
CA ILE A 56 -0.65 3.94 12.70
C ILE A 56 -1.46 4.26 11.45
N ARG A 57 -0.74 4.52 10.36
CA ARG A 57 -1.30 4.88 9.07
C ARG A 57 -1.03 3.79 8.04
N LEU A 58 -1.99 3.56 7.15
CA LEU A 58 -1.82 2.71 5.98
C LEU A 58 -1.40 3.52 4.76
N THR A 59 -0.37 3.03 4.08
CA THR A 59 0.05 3.57 2.79
C THR A 59 -0.83 3.04 1.66
N ALA A 60 -0.74 3.66 0.47
CA ALA A 60 -1.38 3.18 -0.75
C ALA A 60 -0.85 1.82 -1.26
N ARG A 61 0.04 1.16 -0.52
CA ARG A 61 0.58 -0.18 -0.82
C ARG A 61 0.32 -1.17 0.32
N GLY A 62 -0.55 -0.83 1.28
CA GLY A 62 -0.85 -1.67 2.44
C GLY A 62 0.24 -1.69 3.53
N ASN A 63 1.37 -1.02 3.33
CA ASN A 63 2.41 -0.87 4.38
C ASN A 63 1.96 0.07 5.51
N ALA A 64 2.62 -0.02 6.66
CA ALA A 64 2.37 0.86 7.80
C ALA A 64 3.31 2.07 7.84
N GLU A 65 2.84 3.17 8.40
CA GLU A 65 3.59 4.40 8.64
C GLU A 65 3.36 4.87 10.09
N ILE A 66 4.45 5.12 10.80
CA ILE A 66 4.46 5.75 12.14
C ILE A 66 5.15 7.11 11.99
N ARG A 67 4.56 8.13 12.59
CA ARG A 67 4.98 9.53 12.49
C ARG A 67 5.23 10.13 13.87
N GLY A 68 5.87 11.29 13.88
CA GLY A 68 6.18 12.00 15.12
C GLY A 68 7.30 11.35 15.92
N ILE A 69 8.18 10.62 15.23
CA ILE A 69 9.26 9.89 15.88
C ILE A 69 10.35 10.85 16.34
N PRO A 70 10.78 10.81 17.61
CA PRO A 70 11.90 11.63 18.05
C PRO A 70 13.17 11.26 17.30
N THR A 71 13.91 12.27 16.81
CA THR A 71 15.17 12.07 16.11
C THR A 71 16.16 11.29 16.97
N GLY A 72 16.79 10.26 16.39
CA GLY A 72 17.70 9.35 17.11
C GLY A 72 17.05 8.05 17.60
N SER A 73 15.73 7.86 17.40
CA SER A 73 15.01 6.65 17.85
C SER A 73 15.10 5.47 16.87
N GLU A 74 15.90 5.55 15.80
CA GLU A 74 15.98 4.54 14.74
C GLU A 74 16.43 3.17 15.26
N THR A 75 17.33 3.16 16.25
CA THR A 75 17.88 1.93 16.82
C THR A 75 16.84 1.20 17.67
N ASP A 76 16.11 1.94 18.51
CA ASP A 76 15.07 1.38 19.37
C ASP A 76 13.90 0.86 18.52
N LEU A 77 13.46 1.67 17.55
CA LEU A 77 12.46 1.27 16.57
C LEU A 77 12.88 0.00 15.81
N GLY A 78 14.09 0.00 15.24
CA GLY A 78 14.63 -1.13 14.48
C GLY A 78 14.74 -2.41 15.31
N THR A 79 15.13 -2.29 16.58
CA THR A 79 15.23 -3.44 17.51
C THR A 79 13.86 -4.07 17.76
N CYS A 80 12.86 -3.27 18.09
CA CYS A 80 11.49 -3.76 18.31
C CYS A 80 10.88 -4.37 17.04
N LEU A 81 11.07 -3.74 15.88
CA LEU A 81 10.59 -4.26 14.59
C LEU A 81 11.27 -5.58 14.21
N THR A 82 12.56 -5.74 14.52
CA THR A 82 13.30 -7.00 14.31
C THR A 82 12.72 -8.10 15.19
N ALA A 83 12.51 -7.83 16.48
CA ALA A 83 11.94 -8.79 17.43
C ALA A 83 10.53 -9.25 17.04
N ALA A 84 9.75 -8.37 16.42
CA ALA A 84 8.40 -8.68 15.92
C ALA A 84 8.37 -9.34 14.53
N GLY A 85 9.53 -9.58 13.90
CA GLY A 85 9.63 -10.16 12.55
C GLY A 85 9.25 -9.22 11.41
N LEU A 86 9.03 -7.92 11.68
CA LEU A 86 8.71 -6.90 10.68
C LEU A 86 9.96 -6.41 9.93
N LEU A 87 11.14 -6.57 10.54
CA LEU A 87 12.43 -6.21 9.98
C LEU A 87 13.40 -7.42 9.97
N PRO A 88 13.12 -8.48 9.19
CA PRO A 88 13.94 -9.70 9.16
C PRO A 88 15.32 -9.47 8.52
N SER A 89 15.47 -8.41 7.72
CA SER A 89 16.76 -8.04 7.11
C SER A 89 16.88 -6.52 7.02
N PRO A 90 17.80 -5.90 7.78
CA PRO A 90 18.09 -4.47 7.69
C PRO A 90 18.46 -3.99 6.28
N ALA A 91 19.19 -4.81 5.51
CA ALA A 91 19.65 -4.45 4.17
C ALA A 91 18.50 -4.41 3.14
N HIS A 92 17.46 -5.24 3.32
CA HIS A 92 16.40 -5.43 2.35
C HIS A 92 15.09 -4.73 2.71
N GLU A 93 15.02 -4.04 3.85
CA GLU A 93 13.77 -3.49 4.40
C GLU A 93 12.96 -2.67 3.39
N ARG A 94 13.65 -1.93 2.50
CA ARG A 94 13.02 -1.06 1.50
C ARG A 94 12.42 -1.82 0.32
N ILE A 95 13.01 -2.95 -0.05
CA ILE A 95 12.70 -3.69 -1.27
C ILE A 95 11.63 -4.75 -1.06
N ARG A 96 11.26 -5.01 0.20
CA ARG A 96 10.17 -5.91 0.63
C ARG A 96 8.77 -5.33 0.39
N ASN A 97 8.64 -4.52 -0.65
CA ASN A 97 7.40 -3.90 -1.04
C ASN A 97 6.68 -4.82 -2.04
N ILE A 98 6.03 -5.84 -1.50
CA ILE A 98 5.27 -6.87 -2.22
C ILE A 98 3.79 -6.65 -1.95
N VAL A 99 2.98 -6.44 -2.99
CA VAL A 99 1.52 -6.36 -2.89
C VAL A 99 0.90 -7.66 -3.36
N THR A 100 -0.21 -8.06 -2.73
CA THR A 100 -0.95 -9.24 -3.11
C THR A 100 -2.45 -8.97 -3.13
N THR A 101 -3.21 -9.84 -3.79
CA THR A 101 -4.68 -9.87 -3.70
C THR A 101 -5.11 -10.11 -2.24
N PRO A 102 -5.73 -9.14 -1.55
CA PRO A 102 -5.98 -9.25 -0.11
C PRO A 102 -7.09 -10.26 0.26
N THR A 103 -8.00 -10.53 -0.67
CA THR A 103 -9.15 -11.42 -0.47
C THR A 103 -8.93 -12.84 -1.00
N ALA A 104 -7.70 -13.16 -1.43
CA ALA A 104 -7.38 -14.48 -1.97
C ALA A 104 -7.73 -15.60 -0.98
N GLY A 105 -8.61 -16.51 -1.41
CA GLY A 105 -9.10 -17.61 -0.57
C GLY A 105 -10.09 -17.20 0.54
N LEU A 106 -10.57 -15.95 0.55
CA LEU A 106 -11.61 -15.48 1.48
C LEU A 106 -12.99 -15.43 0.83
N ASP A 107 -13.05 -15.46 -0.50
CA ASP A 107 -14.25 -15.45 -1.34
C ASP A 107 -14.17 -16.53 -2.42
N GLU A 108 -15.15 -16.56 -3.32
CA GLU A 108 -15.23 -17.53 -4.43
C GLU A 108 -14.48 -17.10 -5.70
N HIS A 109 -13.76 -15.97 -5.64
CA HIS A 109 -13.07 -15.39 -6.78
C HIS A 109 -11.60 -15.80 -6.84
N GLY A 110 -10.97 -15.57 -7.99
CA GLY A 110 -9.57 -15.93 -8.25
C GLY A 110 -9.40 -17.37 -8.73
N ASN A 111 -8.17 -17.68 -9.13
CA ASN A 111 -7.77 -18.94 -9.76
C ASN A 111 -6.87 -19.79 -8.84
N THR A 112 -6.65 -19.37 -7.60
CA THR A 112 -5.72 -20.04 -6.66
C THR A 112 -6.23 -19.95 -5.22
N THR A 113 -5.74 -20.85 -4.37
CA THR A 113 -6.06 -20.79 -2.94
C THR A 113 -5.27 -19.70 -2.23
N GLY A 114 -5.82 -19.19 -1.11
CA GLY A 114 -5.10 -18.25 -0.24
C GLY A 114 -3.77 -18.84 0.25
N THR A 115 -3.74 -20.14 0.60
CA THR A 115 -2.51 -20.83 1.02
C THR A 115 -1.43 -20.82 -0.07
N THR A 116 -1.78 -21.17 -1.32
CA THR A 116 -0.83 -21.15 -2.43
C THR A 116 -0.23 -19.75 -2.63
N LEU A 117 -1.07 -18.70 -2.55
CA LEU A 117 -0.62 -17.32 -2.69
C LEU A 117 0.31 -16.91 -1.53
N THR A 118 -0.05 -17.23 -0.28
CA THR A 118 0.79 -16.94 0.89
C THR A 118 2.12 -17.69 0.85
N ASP A 119 2.14 -18.94 0.39
CA ASP A 119 3.39 -19.70 0.22
C ASP A 119 4.32 -19.05 -0.81
N LEU A 120 3.78 -18.58 -1.93
CA LEU A 120 4.54 -17.85 -2.95
C LEU A 120 5.06 -16.51 -2.44
N LEU A 121 4.25 -15.78 -1.67
CA LEU A 121 4.65 -14.54 -1.01
C LEU A 121 5.87 -14.78 -0.11
N HIS A 122 5.80 -15.77 0.78
CA HIS A 122 6.92 -16.10 1.66
C HIS A 122 8.15 -16.59 0.88
N ALA A 123 7.96 -17.40 -0.16
CA ALA A 123 9.06 -17.88 -0.99
C ALA A 123 9.76 -16.72 -1.73
N LEU A 124 9.00 -15.76 -2.27
CA LEU A 124 9.56 -14.56 -2.91
C LEU A 124 10.29 -13.69 -1.89
N ASP A 125 9.67 -13.38 -0.76
CA ASP A 125 10.28 -12.53 0.27
C ASP A 125 11.60 -13.12 0.80
N ASN A 126 11.63 -14.44 1.04
CA ASN A 126 12.85 -15.15 1.42
C ASN A 126 13.91 -15.13 0.30
N ALA A 127 13.51 -15.31 -0.96
CA ALA A 127 14.43 -15.23 -2.09
C ALA A 127 15.05 -13.84 -2.25
N LEU A 128 14.27 -12.78 -2.03
CA LEU A 128 14.75 -11.39 -2.04
C LEU A 128 15.76 -11.14 -0.89
N ILE A 129 15.46 -11.60 0.33
CA ILE A 129 16.32 -11.41 1.51
C ILE A 129 17.64 -12.18 1.39
N SER A 130 17.60 -13.35 0.73
CA SER A 130 18.77 -14.22 0.59
C SER A 130 19.78 -13.72 -0.45
N ASP A 131 19.44 -12.72 -1.24
CA ASP A 131 20.25 -12.21 -2.35
C ASP A 131 20.77 -10.79 -2.06
N PRO A 132 22.04 -10.64 -1.65
CA PRO A 132 22.59 -9.35 -1.26
C PRO A 132 22.58 -8.28 -2.35
N GLU A 133 22.59 -8.66 -3.64
CA GLU A 133 22.59 -7.68 -4.72
C GLU A 133 21.22 -7.01 -4.87
N LEU A 134 20.14 -7.74 -4.58
CA LEU A 134 18.78 -7.21 -4.67
C LEU A 134 18.47 -6.14 -3.61
N ALA A 135 19.27 -6.03 -2.54
CA ALA A 135 19.24 -4.90 -1.60
C ALA A 135 19.47 -3.54 -2.29
N GLN A 136 20.05 -3.53 -3.50
CA GLN A 136 20.29 -2.31 -4.28
C GLN A 136 19.07 -1.81 -5.05
N LEU A 137 17.98 -2.59 -5.13
CA LEU A 137 16.73 -2.13 -5.75
C LEU A 137 16.19 -0.91 -5.01
N SER A 138 15.50 -0.03 -5.74
CA SER A 138 14.84 1.11 -5.12
C SER A 138 13.70 0.66 -4.20
N GLY A 139 13.48 1.39 -3.11
CA GLY A 139 12.28 1.21 -2.27
C GLY A 139 10.96 1.59 -2.94
N ARG A 140 11.01 2.03 -4.22
CA ARG A 140 9.86 2.24 -5.09
C ARG A 140 9.51 1.03 -5.94
N PHE A 141 10.47 0.13 -6.17
CA PHE A 141 10.27 -1.13 -6.88
C PHE A 141 9.14 -1.92 -6.19
N LEU A 142 8.25 -2.49 -6.98
CA LEU A 142 7.03 -3.12 -6.51
C LEU A 142 6.90 -4.49 -7.15
N PHE A 143 6.78 -5.51 -6.30
CA PHE A 143 6.41 -6.84 -6.71
C PHE A 143 4.90 -7.06 -6.51
N GLY A 144 4.26 -7.79 -7.42
CA GLY A 144 2.85 -8.15 -7.32
C GLY A 144 2.63 -9.67 -7.35
N ILE A 145 1.75 -10.18 -6.49
CA ILE A 145 1.25 -11.57 -6.57
C ILE A 145 -0.27 -11.51 -6.59
N ASP A 146 -0.85 -11.80 -7.75
CA ASP A 146 -2.27 -11.66 -8.02
C ASP A 146 -2.92 -13.04 -8.12
N ASP A 147 -4.08 -13.22 -7.48
CA ASP A 147 -4.76 -14.51 -7.49
C ASP A 147 -5.48 -14.82 -8.81
N GLY A 148 -5.39 -13.93 -9.81
CA GLY A 148 -6.05 -14.06 -11.11
C GLY A 148 -7.18 -13.05 -11.34
N ARG A 149 -7.52 -12.22 -10.34
CA ARG A 149 -8.58 -11.19 -10.46
C ARG A 149 -8.10 -9.81 -10.90
N GLY A 150 -6.79 -9.55 -10.87
CA GLY A 150 -6.18 -8.33 -11.40
C GLY A 150 -6.13 -7.13 -10.45
N ASP A 151 -6.46 -7.28 -9.17
CA ASP A 151 -6.47 -6.20 -8.19
C ASP A 151 -5.07 -5.81 -7.70
N ALA A 152 -4.18 -6.78 -7.53
CA ALA A 152 -2.77 -6.50 -7.25
C ALA A 152 -2.07 -5.95 -8.51
N LEU A 153 -2.45 -6.41 -9.70
CA LEU A 153 -1.93 -5.87 -10.97
C LEU A 153 -2.36 -4.43 -11.23
N ALA A 154 -3.54 -4.02 -10.77
CA ALA A 154 -4.02 -2.64 -10.92
C ALA A 154 -3.15 -1.60 -10.18
N LEU A 155 -2.24 -2.05 -9.31
CA LEU A 155 -1.21 -1.21 -8.65
C LEU A 155 0.06 -1.05 -9.49
N GLU A 156 0.04 -1.58 -10.70
CA GLU A 156 1.12 -1.51 -11.70
C GLU A 156 2.46 -1.97 -11.11
N PRO A 157 2.59 -3.20 -10.61
CA PRO A 157 3.89 -3.72 -10.16
C PRO A 157 4.94 -3.69 -11.27
N ASP A 158 6.21 -3.53 -10.89
CA ASP A 158 7.33 -3.66 -11.81
C ASP A 158 7.42 -5.11 -12.29
N LEU A 159 7.39 -6.06 -11.36
CA LEU A 159 7.37 -7.48 -11.68
C LEU A 159 6.19 -8.13 -10.96
N ALA A 160 5.42 -8.94 -11.69
CA ALA A 160 4.27 -9.60 -11.10
C ALA A 160 4.15 -11.04 -11.54
N ILE A 161 3.46 -11.81 -10.70
CA ILE A 161 2.87 -13.09 -11.07
C ILE A 161 1.38 -13.08 -10.86
N THR A 162 0.64 -13.74 -11.75
CA THR A 162 -0.82 -13.82 -11.73
C THR A 162 -1.24 -15.27 -11.93
N ALA A 163 -2.09 -15.79 -11.05
CA ALA A 163 -2.47 -17.19 -11.11
C ALA A 163 -3.33 -17.49 -12.34
N ASN A 164 -2.91 -18.50 -13.11
CA ASN A 164 -3.77 -19.19 -14.07
C ASN A 164 -4.50 -20.33 -13.36
N ASN A 165 -3.80 -20.98 -12.43
CA ASN A 165 -4.29 -21.98 -11.48
C ASN A 165 -3.29 -22.08 -10.31
N ASN A 166 -3.47 -23.05 -9.41
CA ASN A 166 -2.56 -23.26 -8.28
C ASN A 166 -1.09 -23.45 -8.70
N ASP A 167 -0.82 -24.12 -9.83
CA ASP A 167 0.54 -24.51 -10.22
C ASP A 167 1.16 -23.60 -11.28
N HIS A 168 0.37 -22.91 -12.09
CA HIS A 168 0.85 -22.13 -13.25
C HIS A 168 0.47 -20.65 -13.13
N TRP A 169 1.47 -19.80 -13.33
CA TRP A 169 1.37 -18.36 -13.08
C TRP A 169 1.95 -17.56 -14.25
N THR A 170 1.18 -16.63 -14.80
CA THR A 170 1.66 -15.65 -15.77
C THR A 170 2.64 -14.70 -15.11
N ILE A 171 3.82 -14.47 -15.69
CA ILE A 171 4.77 -13.44 -15.28
C ILE A 171 4.58 -12.20 -16.16
N THR A 172 4.55 -11.02 -15.53
CA THR A 172 4.58 -9.73 -16.23
C THR A 172 5.75 -8.87 -15.75
N ALA A 173 6.24 -8.00 -16.64
CA ALA A 173 7.19 -6.95 -16.31
C ALA A 173 6.69 -5.61 -16.87
N ALA A 174 6.52 -4.61 -16.02
CA ALA A 174 5.93 -3.31 -16.36
C ALA A 174 4.61 -3.46 -17.17
N GLY A 175 3.75 -4.39 -16.74
CA GLY A 175 2.49 -4.72 -17.40
C GLY A 175 2.60 -5.59 -18.65
N ALA A 176 3.80 -5.81 -19.21
CA ALA A 176 3.98 -6.66 -20.39
C ALA A 176 4.13 -8.14 -20.01
N THR A 177 3.33 -9.00 -20.63
CA THR A 177 3.42 -10.45 -20.43
C THR A 177 4.74 -11.03 -20.94
N LEU A 178 5.42 -11.77 -20.07
CA LEU A 178 6.67 -12.46 -20.39
C LEU A 178 6.44 -13.92 -20.79
N GLY A 179 5.52 -14.60 -20.11
CA GLY A 179 5.17 -16.01 -20.31
C GLY A 179 4.53 -16.61 -19.06
N VAL A 180 4.40 -17.93 -19.01
CA VAL A 180 3.85 -18.66 -17.85
C VAL A 180 4.94 -19.49 -17.19
N THR A 181 5.03 -19.48 -15.88
CA THR A 181 5.97 -20.31 -15.11
C THR A 181 5.23 -21.26 -14.15
N HIS A 182 5.89 -22.33 -13.74
CA HIS A 182 5.41 -23.18 -12.65
C HIS A 182 5.66 -22.49 -11.30
N ARG A 183 4.77 -22.67 -10.32
CA ARG A 183 4.82 -21.97 -9.02
C ARG A 183 6.17 -22.12 -8.31
N THR A 184 6.81 -23.28 -8.42
CA THR A 184 8.12 -23.54 -7.78
C THR A 184 9.26 -22.72 -8.40
N ASN A 185 9.11 -22.27 -9.64
CA ASN A 185 10.10 -21.46 -10.34
C ASN A 185 9.81 -19.97 -10.23
N ALA A 186 8.61 -19.58 -9.80
CA ALA A 186 8.15 -18.20 -9.83
C ALA A 186 9.02 -17.24 -8.99
N PRO A 187 9.42 -17.56 -7.74
CA PRO A 187 10.35 -16.73 -6.99
C PRO A 187 11.68 -16.50 -7.72
N THR A 188 12.28 -17.58 -8.25
CA THR A 188 13.54 -17.53 -9.01
C THR A 188 13.41 -16.70 -10.29
N ALA A 189 12.29 -16.82 -11.00
CA ALA A 189 12.07 -16.03 -12.21
C ALA A 189 11.97 -14.53 -11.89
N LEU A 190 11.27 -14.17 -10.81
CA LEU A 190 11.15 -12.78 -10.36
C LEU A 190 12.49 -12.19 -9.88
N THR A 191 13.31 -12.95 -9.16
CA THR A 191 14.64 -12.48 -8.73
C THR A 191 15.60 -12.31 -9.90
N LEU A 192 15.64 -13.25 -10.86
CA LEU A 192 16.44 -13.11 -12.07
C LEU A 192 15.99 -11.92 -12.96
N ALA A 193 14.69 -11.67 -13.03
CA ALA A 193 14.16 -10.49 -13.70
C ALA A 193 14.60 -9.19 -13.02
N ALA A 194 14.57 -9.14 -11.69
CA ALA A 194 15.02 -7.99 -10.91
C ALA A 194 16.54 -7.74 -11.06
N HIS A 195 17.34 -8.81 -11.11
CA HIS A 195 18.77 -8.74 -11.44
C HIS A 195 19.04 -8.12 -12.81
N THR A 196 18.25 -8.52 -13.82
CA THR A 196 18.38 -7.96 -15.18
C THR A 196 18.14 -6.45 -15.17
N HIS A 197 17.16 -5.97 -14.38
CA HIS A 197 16.95 -4.54 -14.17
C HIS A 197 18.16 -3.86 -13.52
N LEU A 198 18.70 -4.42 -12.44
CA LEU A 198 19.88 -3.87 -11.78
C LEU A 198 21.07 -3.79 -12.73
N ALA A 199 21.35 -4.83 -13.51
CA ALA A 199 22.45 -4.85 -14.46
C ALA A 199 22.34 -3.72 -15.50
N THR A 200 21.13 -3.43 -16.00
CA THR A 200 20.91 -2.32 -16.95
C THR A 200 20.97 -0.94 -16.31
N ALA A 201 20.60 -0.82 -15.03
CA ALA A 201 20.69 0.42 -14.28
C ALA A 201 22.16 0.82 -13.96
N HIS A 202 23.10 -0.13 -13.97
CA HIS A 202 24.53 0.14 -13.79
C HIS A 202 25.23 0.65 -15.06
N THR A 203 24.66 0.39 -16.25
CA THR A 203 25.28 0.77 -17.54
C THR A 203 24.81 2.12 -18.06
N HIS A 204 23.67 2.60 -17.59
CA HIS A 204 23.13 3.92 -17.92
C HIS A 204 23.32 4.82 -16.69
N ASP A 205 23.89 6.02 -16.86
CA ASP A 205 24.17 7.00 -15.80
C ASP A 205 22.89 7.60 -15.15
N GLN A 206 21.74 6.93 -15.36
CA GLN A 206 20.44 7.22 -14.81
C GLN A 206 19.83 5.90 -14.29
N ARG A 207 20.03 5.61 -13.00
CA ARG A 207 19.33 4.50 -12.34
C ARG A 207 17.84 4.87 -12.20
N GLY A 208 17.01 4.33 -13.09
CA GLY A 208 15.54 4.35 -12.92
C GLY A 208 15.15 3.66 -11.61
N TRP A 209 14.15 4.18 -10.90
CA TRP A 209 13.68 3.58 -9.64
C TRP A 209 12.67 2.45 -9.87
N ARG A 210 12.03 2.48 -11.03
CA ARG A 210 11.05 1.53 -11.53
C ARG A 210 11.51 1.00 -12.88
N LEU A 211 10.99 -0.15 -13.32
CA LEU A 211 11.23 -0.65 -14.68
C LEU A 211 10.77 0.34 -15.74
N THR A 212 9.63 1.00 -15.49
CA THR A 212 9.03 2.01 -16.37
C THR A 212 9.83 3.28 -16.49
N ASP A 213 10.77 3.53 -15.56
CA ASP A 213 11.65 4.69 -15.62
C ASP A 213 12.83 4.46 -16.59
N HIS A 214 13.00 3.23 -17.11
CA HIS A 214 14.09 2.90 -18.02
C HIS A 214 13.85 3.56 -19.40
N PRO A 215 14.85 4.27 -19.97
CA PRO A 215 14.68 5.01 -21.21
C PRO A 215 14.31 4.13 -22.41
N ASP A 216 14.73 2.87 -22.38
CA ASP A 216 14.33 1.83 -23.34
C ASP A 216 13.67 0.65 -22.61
N THR A 217 12.49 0.90 -22.04
CA THR A 217 11.70 -0.11 -21.33
C THR A 217 11.41 -1.35 -22.21
N PRO A 218 11.06 -1.24 -23.51
CA PRO A 218 10.83 -2.41 -24.38
C PRO A 218 12.04 -3.35 -24.51
N SER A 219 13.25 -2.81 -24.69
CA SER A 219 14.47 -3.64 -24.74
C SER A 219 14.77 -4.30 -23.41
N LEU A 220 14.56 -3.59 -22.29
CA LEU A 220 14.72 -4.16 -20.95
C LEU A 220 13.75 -5.34 -20.72
N ILE A 221 12.48 -5.19 -21.07
CA ILE A 221 11.48 -6.27 -20.99
C ILE A 221 11.90 -7.47 -21.84
N THR A 222 12.45 -7.22 -23.03
CA THR A 222 12.96 -8.29 -23.92
C THR A 222 14.15 -9.02 -23.29
N ASN A 223 15.09 -8.29 -22.68
CA ASN A 223 16.23 -8.88 -21.98
C ASN A 223 15.76 -9.71 -20.78
N ILE A 224 14.82 -9.20 -19.98
CA ILE A 224 14.22 -9.94 -18.88
C ILE A 224 13.60 -11.24 -19.37
N ARG A 225 12.79 -11.19 -20.45
CA ARG A 225 12.16 -12.38 -21.04
C ARG A 225 13.22 -13.41 -21.45
N ASN A 226 14.31 -12.98 -22.07
CA ASN A 226 15.39 -13.86 -22.49
C ASN A 226 16.08 -14.52 -21.28
N THR A 227 16.37 -13.75 -20.23
CA THR A 227 17.00 -14.25 -18.98
C THR A 227 16.17 -15.38 -18.35
N ILE A 228 14.85 -15.20 -18.26
CA ILE A 228 13.96 -16.15 -17.57
C ILE A 228 13.38 -17.23 -18.48
N SER A 229 13.70 -17.22 -19.78
CA SER A 229 13.07 -18.09 -20.79
C SER A 229 13.09 -19.58 -20.45
N HIS A 230 14.17 -20.05 -19.82
CA HIS A 230 14.35 -21.43 -19.37
C HIS A 230 13.44 -21.84 -18.20
N LEU A 231 12.80 -20.87 -17.52
CA LEU A 231 11.83 -21.09 -16.44
C LEU A 231 10.38 -20.98 -16.92
N LEU A 232 10.16 -20.65 -18.20
CA LEU A 232 8.84 -20.54 -18.80
C LEU A 232 8.35 -21.90 -19.30
N THR A 233 7.04 -22.08 -19.28
CA THR A 233 6.32 -23.31 -19.65
C THR A 233 5.39 -23.03 -20.83
N PRO A 234 5.03 -24.05 -21.64
CA PRO A 234 4.20 -23.87 -22.83
C PRO A 234 2.70 -23.77 -22.51
N HIS A 235 2.33 -22.86 -21.60
CA HIS A 235 0.94 -22.58 -21.24
C HIS A 235 0.51 -21.19 -21.74
N THR A 236 -0.77 -21.06 -22.05
CA THR A 236 -1.37 -19.77 -22.41
C THR A 236 -1.40 -18.85 -21.18
N PRO A 237 -0.88 -17.62 -21.27
CA PRO A 237 -0.99 -16.64 -20.19
C PRO A 237 -2.45 -16.32 -19.85
N HIS A 238 -2.77 -16.25 -18.56
CA HIS A 238 -3.97 -15.59 -18.07
C HIS A 238 -3.80 -14.08 -18.14
N THR A 239 -4.83 -13.39 -18.63
CA THR A 239 -4.89 -11.92 -18.70
C THR A 239 -6.14 -11.47 -17.96
N PRO A 240 -6.03 -11.08 -16.68
CA PRO A 240 -7.19 -10.61 -15.94
C PRO A 240 -7.64 -9.24 -16.43
N THR A 241 -8.90 -8.91 -16.19
CA THR A 241 -9.36 -7.52 -16.27
C THR A 241 -8.81 -6.78 -15.06
N LEU A 242 -8.17 -5.62 -15.28
CA LEU A 242 -7.62 -4.84 -14.18
C LEU A 242 -8.75 -4.16 -13.42
N HIS A 243 -8.90 -4.52 -12.15
CA HIS A 243 -9.93 -3.99 -11.27
C HIS A 243 -9.31 -3.44 -9.99
N ALA A 244 -9.31 -2.13 -9.81
CA ALA A 244 -8.91 -1.49 -8.56
C ALA A 244 -10.05 -1.43 -7.52
N THR A 245 -11.07 -2.29 -7.64
CA THR A 245 -12.23 -2.22 -6.74
C THR A 245 -11.81 -2.66 -5.35
N PRO A 246 -11.98 -1.81 -4.32
CA PRO A 246 -11.67 -2.20 -2.96
C PRO A 246 -12.57 -3.37 -2.50
N PRO A 247 -12.13 -4.18 -1.54
CA PRO A 247 -12.99 -5.20 -0.96
C PRO A 247 -14.27 -4.56 -0.39
N PRO A 248 -15.43 -5.23 -0.51
CA PRO A 248 -16.68 -4.69 0.03
C PRO A 248 -16.54 -4.49 1.54
N LEU A 249 -16.99 -3.35 2.07
CA LEU A 249 -16.96 -3.08 3.50
C LEU A 249 -18.08 -3.80 4.24
N GLY A 250 -17.84 -4.12 5.51
CA GLY A 250 -18.80 -4.82 6.37
C GLY A 250 -18.49 -6.30 6.54
N LEU A 251 -19.54 -7.12 6.58
CA LEU A 251 -19.43 -8.57 6.70
C LEU A 251 -19.41 -9.23 5.31
N ILE A 252 -18.35 -9.98 5.04
CA ILE A 252 -18.19 -10.78 3.84
C ILE A 252 -18.34 -12.25 4.23
N PRO A 253 -19.39 -12.96 3.81
CA PRO A 253 -19.51 -14.38 4.07
C PRO A 253 -18.44 -15.15 3.27
N HIS A 254 -17.77 -16.10 3.91
CA HIS A 254 -16.98 -17.10 3.19
C HIS A 254 -17.92 -17.95 2.31
N PRO A 255 -17.49 -18.51 1.17
CA PRO A 255 -18.37 -19.27 0.26
C PRO A 255 -19.14 -20.43 0.92
N THR A 256 -18.59 -21.01 1.99
CA THR A 256 -19.25 -22.08 2.76
C THR A 256 -20.33 -21.56 3.73
N ASN A 257 -20.47 -20.24 3.89
CA ASN A 257 -21.34 -19.55 4.87
C ASN A 257 -21.13 -19.97 6.34
N THR A 258 -20.00 -20.61 6.65
CA THR A 258 -19.66 -21.03 8.02
C THR A 258 -18.86 -19.99 8.78
N THR A 259 -18.12 -19.16 8.05
CA THR A 259 -17.24 -18.13 8.58
C THR A 259 -17.42 -16.82 7.81
N TYR A 260 -16.99 -15.74 8.43
CA TYR A 260 -17.15 -14.39 7.93
C TYR A 260 -15.82 -13.65 8.02
N THR A 261 -15.59 -12.77 7.05
CA THR A 261 -14.53 -11.78 7.05
C THR A 261 -15.12 -10.42 7.36
N ILE A 262 -14.54 -9.70 8.31
CA ILE A 262 -14.83 -8.29 8.53
C ILE A 262 -13.91 -7.48 7.63
N ALA A 263 -14.48 -6.53 6.89
CA ALA A 263 -13.75 -5.52 6.14
C ALA A 263 -14.08 -4.11 6.65
N THR A 264 -13.10 -3.43 7.23
CA THR A 264 -13.25 -2.06 7.74
C THR A 264 -12.18 -1.15 7.18
N ARG A 265 -12.53 0.04 6.75
CA ARG A 265 -11.55 1.02 6.28
C ARG A 265 -11.20 2.02 7.36
N LEU A 266 -9.91 2.36 7.42
CA LEU A 266 -9.41 3.40 8.31
C LEU A 266 -9.83 4.78 7.78
N PRO A 267 -10.53 5.61 8.58
CA PRO A 267 -10.85 6.98 8.18
C PRO A 267 -9.54 7.73 7.90
N LEU A 268 -9.46 8.36 6.72
CA LEU A 268 -8.26 9.09 6.27
C LEU A 268 -6.95 8.28 6.38
N ALA A 269 -7.03 6.95 6.23
CA ALA A 269 -5.91 6.01 6.29
C ALA A 269 -5.25 5.82 7.66
N ALA A 270 -5.81 6.34 8.76
CA ALA A 270 -5.19 6.29 10.09
C ALA A 270 -6.13 5.71 11.15
N ALA A 271 -5.56 5.10 12.18
CA ALA A 271 -6.29 4.78 13.41
C ALA A 271 -5.36 4.85 14.64
N PRO A 272 -5.89 5.18 15.83
CA PRO A 272 -5.15 5.15 17.08
C PRO A 272 -4.57 3.76 17.39
N ALA A 273 -3.45 3.70 18.09
CA ALA A 273 -2.79 2.47 18.50
C ALA A 273 -3.72 1.50 19.25
N GLU A 274 -4.66 2.01 20.05
CA GLU A 274 -5.68 1.22 20.74
C GLU A 274 -6.58 0.44 19.76
N THR A 275 -7.03 1.08 18.67
CA THR A 275 -7.80 0.40 17.62
C THR A 275 -7.03 -0.74 16.97
N TRP A 276 -5.71 -0.59 16.83
CA TRP A 276 -4.86 -1.68 16.31
C TRP A 276 -4.72 -2.84 17.29
N GLN A 277 -4.76 -2.60 18.60
CA GLN A 277 -4.83 -3.67 19.59
C GLN A 277 -6.13 -4.47 19.45
N HIS A 278 -7.27 -3.81 19.22
CA HIS A 278 -8.53 -4.50 18.96
C HIS A 278 -8.49 -5.37 17.70
N PHE A 279 -7.80 -4.94 16.63
CA PHE A 279 -7.59 -5.80 15.46
C PHE A 279 -6.77 -7.05 15.81
N ALA A 280 -5.74 -6.91 16.65
CA ALA A 280 -4.94 -8.04 17.10
C ALA A 280 -5.76 -9.04 17.93
N ASP A 281 -6.53 -8.55 18.91
CA ASP A 281 -7.44 -9.39 19.72
C ASP A 281 -8.44 -10.14 18.84
N LEU A 282 -9.04 -9.43 17.89
CA LEU A 282 -10.06 -10.00 17.02
C LEU A 282 -9.49 -11.06 16.06
N ALA A 283 -8.28 -10.85 15.54
CA ALA A 283 -7.64 -11.82 14.64
C ALA A 283 -7.31 -13.15 15.33
N GLU A 284 -7.09 -13.16 16.65
CA GLU A 284 -6.90 -14.39 17.43
C GLU A 284 -8.16 -15.28 17.46
N HIS A 285 -9.34 -14.71 17.20
CA HIS A 285 -10.60 -15.44 17.04
C HIS A 285 -10.86 -15.94 15.60
N GLY A 286 -9.95 -15.64 14.67
CA GLY A 286 -10.03 -16.01 13.27
C GLY A 286 -8.84 -16.88 12.84
N ASP A 287 -8.17 -16.48 11.76
CA ASP A 287 -6.99 -17.17 11.24
C ASP A 287 -5.64 -16.61 11.72
N ASN A 288 -5.64 -15.82 12.80
CA ASN A 288 -4.45 -15.17 13.35
C ASN A 288 -3.72 -14.25 12.36
N LEU A 289 -4.46 -13.65 11.42
CA LEU A 289 -3.93 -12.68 10.47
C LEU A 289 -4.79 -11.42 10.42
N ILE A 290 -4.12 -10.28 10.40
CA ILE A 290 -4.68 -8.97 10.05
C ILE A 290 -4.18 -8.65 8.65
N ARG A 291 -5.09 -8.43 7.70
CA ARG A 291 -4.74 -8.11 6.31
C ARG A 291 -4.94 -6.63 6.06
N THR A 292 -3.87 -5.90 5.83
CA THR A 292 -3.89 -4.49 5.42
C THR A 292 -3.95 -4.41 3.90
N THR A 293 -4.74 -3.49 3.36
CA THR A 293 -4.90 -3.38 1.91
C THR A 293 -4.39 -2.04 1.36
N PRO A 294 -3.99 -1.98 0.08
CA PRO A 294 -3.74 -0.73 -0.66
C PRO A 294 -4.90 0.27 -0.60
N ALA A 295 -6.13 -0.22 -0.48
CA ALA A 295 -7.34 0.57 -0.27
C ALA A 295 -7.52 1.06 1.18
N ARG A 296 -6.50 0.92 2.03
CA ARG A 296 -6.48 1.31 3.46
C ARG A 296 -7.55 0.60 4.28
N THR A 297 -7.94 -0.59 3.83
CA THR A 297 -8.89 -1.47 4.51
C THR A 297 -8.12 -2.48 5.36
N ILE A 298 -8.74 -2.89 6.46
CA ILE A 298 -8.32 -3.97 7.33
C ILE A 298 -9.30 -5.12 7.12
N LEU A 299 -8.79 -6.31 6.82
CA LEU A 299 -9.57 -7.55 6.78
C LEU A 299 -9.17 -8.46 7.93
N ILE A 300 -10.17 -8.98 8.64
CA ILE A 300 -10.00 -10.02 9.66
C ILE A 300 -10.95 -11.15 9.32
N ALA A 301 -10.38 -12.31 9.00
CA ALA A 301 -11.08 -13.41 8.35
C ALA A 301 -11.37 -14.57 9.30
N ASN A 302 -12.18 -15.51 8.81
CA ASN A 302 -12.46 -16.78 9.48
C ASN A 302 -13.12 -16.66 10.87
N LEU A 303 -13.93 -15.62 11.07
CA LEU A 303 -14.70 -15.40 12.28
C LEU A 303 -16.04 -16.14 12.22
N THR A 304 -16.56 -16.57 13.37
CA THR A 304 -17.96 -17.03 13.46
C THR A 304 -18.92 -15.87 13.20
N HIS A 305 -20.14 -16.15 12.74
CA HIS A 305 -21.16 -15.11 12.50
C HIS A 305 -21.39 -14.20 13.71
N HIS A 306 -21.46 -14.80 14.91
CA HIS A 306 -21.68 -14.06 16.16
C HIS A 306 -20.50 -13.12 16.46
N HIS A 307 -19.26 -13.64 16.46
CA HIS A 307 -18.08 -12.79 16.70
C HIS A 307 -17.95 -11.70 15.63
N ALA A 308 -18.18 -12.03 14.37
CA ALA A 308 -18.06 -11.08 13.28
C ALA A 308 -19.07 -9.92 13.42
N THR A 309 -20.33 -10.23 13.73
CA THR A 309 -21.38 -9.22 13.91
C THR A 309 -21.09 -8.31 15.10
N THR A 310 -20.79 -8.88 16.27
CA THR A 310 -20.48 -8.10 17.48
C THR A 310 -19.24 -7.22 17.28
N ALA A 311 -18.19 -7.77 16.68
CA ALA A 311 -16.97 -7.03 16.43
C ALA A 311 -17.16 -5.91 15.40
N LEU A 312 -17.93 -6.14 14.33
CA LEU A 312 -18.21 -5.08 13.34
C LEU A 312 -18.94 -3.89 13.98
N THR A 313 -19.93 -4.14 14.84
CA THR A 313 -20.59 -3.07 15.61
C THR A 313 -19.60 -2.32 16.48
N HIS A 314 -18.74 -3.02 17.22
CA HIS A 314 -17.72 -2.39 18.06
C HIS A 314 -16.72 -1.56 17.24
N LEU A 315 -16.19 -2.09 16.15
CA LEU A 315 -15.28 -1.39 15.25
C LEU A 315 -15.92 -0.12 14.65
N SER A 316 -17.22 -0.15 14.36
CA SER A 316 -17.97 1.04 13.94
C SER A 316 -18.02 2.11 15.05
N THR A 317 -18.16 1.73 16.32
CA THR A 317 -18.12 2.68 17.45
C THR A 317 -16.74 3.31 17.66
N LEU A 318 -15.68 2.65 17.20
CA LEU A 318 -14.32 3.20 17.18
C LEU A 318 -14.07 4.15 15.98
N GLY A 319 -15.09 4.44 15.19
CA GLY A 319 -15.01 5.37 14.05
C GLY A 319 -14.46 4.76 12.77
N LEU A 320 -14.32 3.43 12.70
CA LEU A 320 -13.95 2.76 11.45
C LEU A 320 -15.10 2.78 10.45
N ILE A 321 -14.76 2.85 9.17
CA ILE A 321 -15.74 2.87 8.10
C ILE A 321 -16.11 1.42 7.78
N THR A 322 -17.33 1.05 8.13
CA THR A 322 -17.93 -0.29 7.95
C THR A 322 -18.99 -0.33 6.85
N ASP A 323 -19.48 0.84 6.42
CA ASP A 323 -20.50 1.01 5.38
C ASP A 323 -19.88 1.75 4.18
N PRO A 324 -19.99 1.22 2.94
CA PRO A 324 -19.53 1.92 1.74
C PRO A 324 -20.25 3.26 1.51
N HIS A 325 -21.41 3.50 2.10
CA HIS A 325 -22.16 4.76 2.01
C HIS A 325 -21.83 5.75 3.14
N ALA A 326 -20.90 5.41 4.04
CA ALA A 326 -20.50 6.33 5.10
C ALA A 326 -19.90 7.63 4.51
N PRO A 327 -20.02 8.78 5.19
CA PRO A 327 -19.62 10.06 4.60
C PRO A 327 -18.14 10.17 4.20
N LEU A 328 -17.24 9.52 4.95
CA LEU A 328 -15.81 9.47 4.64
C LEU A 328 -15.42 8.27 3.75
N ALA A 329 -16.40 7.49 3.26
CA ALA A 329 -16.13 6.27 2.53
C ALA A 329 -15.53 6.50 1.12
N HIS A 330 -15.53 7.72 0.64
CA HIS A 330 -14.92 8.05 -0.65
C HIS A 330 -13.90 9.18 -0.51
N VAL A 331 -13.53 9.53 0.72
CA VAL A 331 -12.67 10.66 1.03
C VAL A 331 -11.26 10.19 1.35
N THR A 332 -10.28 10.79 0.68
CA THR A 332 -8.86 10.59 0.95
C THR A 332 -8.17 11.92 1.12
N THR A 333 -7.11 11.95 1.92
CA THR A 333 -6.29 13.15 2.14
C THR A 333 -4.82 12.80 1.97
N CYS A 334 -3.98 13.82 1.72
CA CYS A 334 -2.57 13.73 2.09
C CYS A 334 -2.39 14.03 3.60
N THR A 335 -1.16 13.96 4.12
CA THR A 335 -0.89 14.25 5.53
C THR A 335 -1.36 15.65 5.96
N GLY A 336 -1.10 16.67 5.13
CA GLY A 336 -1.45 18.05 5.48
C GLY A 336 -0.63 18.64 6.63
N LEU A 337 -1.08 19.79 7.12
CA LEU A 337 -0.66 20.30 8.42
C LEU A 337 -1.23 19.43 9.56
N PRO A 338 -0.56 19.35 10.71
CA PRO A 338 0.78 19.91 10.99
C PRO A 338 1.93 19.04 10.45
N GLY A 339 1.67 17.82 9.96
CA GLY A 339 2.71 16.81 9.69
C GLY A 339 3.53 16.99 8.41
N CYS A 340 3.23 17.95 7.55
CA CYS A 340 3.97 18.17 6.31
C CYS A 340 4.43 19.62 6.16
N THR A 341 5.75 19.83 6.04
CA THR A 341 6.37 21.17 5.89
C THR A 341 5.89 21.91 4.63
N SER A 342 5.47 21.17 3.61
CA SER A 342 5.00 21.74 2.34
C SER A 342 3.48 21.95 2.28
N ALA A 343 2.75 21.62 3.35
CA ALA A 343 1.30 21.80 3.40
C ALA A 343 0.93 23.28 3.63
N LEU A 344 -0.15 23.69 2.98
CA LEU A 344 -0.78 25.01 3.14
C LEU A 344 -1.97 24.97 4.11
N ALA A 345 -2.53 23.78 4.35
CA ALA A 345 -3.74 23.61 5.17
C ALA A 345 -3.75 22.27 5.93
N ASP A 346 -4.55 22.21 6.99
CA ASP A 346 -4.97 20.98 7.65
C ASP A 346 -6.10 20.34 6.83
N VAL A 347 -5.71 19.49 5.86
CA VAL A 347 -6.66 18.82 4.96
C VAL A 347 -7.44 17.72 5.65
N GLN A 348 -6.93 17.13 6.73
CA GLN A 348 -7.63 16.06 7.42
C GLN A 348 -8.82 16.64 8.18
N TYR A 349 -8.59 17.72 8.92
CA TYR A 349 -9.67 18.47 9.57
C TYR A 349 -10.67 19.03 8.56
N ALA A 350 -10.20 19.64 7.47
CA ALA A 350 -11.08 20.19 6.44
C ALA A 350 -11.92 19.10 5.76
N ALA A 351 -11.34 17.93 5.47
CA ALA A 351 -12.08 16.80 4.90
C ALA A 351 -13.17 16.30 5.86
N VAL A 352 -12.89 16.18 7.16
CA VAL A 352 -13.89 15.74 8.14
C VAL A 352 -15.00 16.78 8.31
N THR A 353 -14.70 18.07 8.30
CA THR A 353 -15.68 19.12 8.58
C THR A 353 -16.45 19.61 7.36
N HIS A 354 -15.90 19.47 6.15
CA HIS A 354 -16.45 20.06 4.93
C HIS A 354 -16.63 19.07 3.78
N HIS A 355 -16.49 17.76 4.02
CA HIS A 355 -16.89 16.79 2.99
C HIS A 355 -18.37 16.97 2.69
N THR A 356 -18.67 17.17 1.41
CA THR A 356 -20.02 17.04 0.89
C THR A 356 -20.17 15.61 0.41
N PRO A 357 -21.17 14.85 0.89
CA PRO A 357 -21.49 13.54 0.34
C PRO A 357 -21.71 13.70 -1.17
N SER A 358 -20.90 13.04 -1.99
CA SER A 358 -21.16 12.98 -3.42
C SER A 358 -22.41 12.12 -3.62
N ASN A 359 -23.44 12.65 -4.28
CA ASN A 359 -24.66 11.91 -4.62
C ASN A 359 -24.38 10.63 -5.44
N ASN A 360 -23.18 10.49 -6.03
CA ASN A 360 -22.80 9.40 -6.92
C ASN A 360 -21.60 8.57 -6.42
N ASN A 361 -21.23 8.65 -5.13
CA ASN A 361 -20.04 7.96 -4.58
C ASN A 361 -18.71 8.28 -5.29
N THR A 362 -18.62 9.40 -6.01
CA THR A 362 -17.38 9.82 -6.67
C THR A 362 -16.29 10.05 -5.62
N PRO A 363 -15.10 9.42 -5.75
CA PRO A 363 -13.98 9.65 -4.85
C PRO A 363 -13.60 11.14 -4.76
N VAL A 364 -13.26 11.60 -3.56
CA VAL A 364 -12.78 12.96 -3.28
C VAL A 364 -11.38 12.87 -2.65
N HIS A 365 -10.42 13.60 -3.22
CA HIS A 365 -9.06 13.67 -2.71
C HIS A 365 -8.69 15.10 -2.28
N TRP A 366 -8.40 15.28 -1.00
CA TRP A 366 -7.97 16.54 -0.40
C TRP A 366 -6.45 16.62 -0.35
N SER A 367 -5.89 17.61 -1.04
CA SER A 367 -4.46 17.86 -1.17
C SER A 367 -4.07 19.19 -0.55
N ALA A 368 -3.10 19.16 0.36
CA ALA A 368 -2.67 20.36 1.07
C ALA A 368 -1.66 21.23 0.29
N CYS A 369 -1.19 20.76 -0.86
CA CYS A 369 -0.29 21.51 -1.74
C CYS A 369 -0.24 20.89 -3.15
N PRO A 370 0.39 21.56 -4.13
CA PRO A 370 0.43 21.10 -5.53
C PRO A 370 1.07 19.72 -5.75
N ARG A 371 1.79 19.16 -4.77
CA ARG A 371 2.37 17.81 -4.87
C ARG A 371 1.33 16.68 -4.90
N ARG A 372 0.11 16.93 -4.39
CA ARG A 372 -1.04 15.99 -4.47
C ARG A 372 -0.69 14.56 -4.02
N CYS A 373 0.05 14.46 -2.90
CA CYS A 373 0.57 13.19 -2.42
C CYS A 373 -0.56 12.21 -2.08
N GLY A 374 -0.46 10.97 -2.56
CA GLY A 374 -1.44 9.92 -2.26
C GLY A 374 -2.78 10.06 -2.98
N ARG A 375 -2.84 10.87 -4.04
CA ARG A 375 -4.01 10.96 -4.92
C ARG A 375 -4.37 9.59 -5.53
N PRO A 376 -5.67 9.30 -5.73
CA PRO A 376 -6.11 8.11 -6.46
C PRO A 376 -5.58 8.10 -7.90
N THR A 377 -5.45 6.89 -8.46
CA THR A 377 -5.14 6.65 -9.88
C THR A 377 -6.38 6.51 -10.75
N THR A 378 -7.57 6.58 -10.15
CA THR A 378 -8.88 6.56 -10.82
C THR A 378 -9.49 7.95 -10.85
N ASP A 379 -10.61 8.09 -11.57
CA ASP A 379 -11.38 9.32 -11.60
C ASP A 379 -11.78 9.77 -10.18
N HIS A 380 -11.61 11.06 -9.91
CA HIS A 380 -11.91 11.65 -8.60
C HIS A 380 -12.11 13.16 -8.69
N VAL A 381 -12.84 13.70 -7.72
CA VAL A 381 -12.86 15.13 -7.42
C VAL A 381 -11.62 15.45 -6.60
N GLN A 382 -10.81 16.39 -7.06
CA GLN A 382 -9.69 16.91 -6.30
C GLN A 382 -10.10 18.19 -5.60
N VAL A 383 -9.77 18.30 -4.31
CA VAL A 383 -9.83 19.54 -3.53
C VAL A 383 -8.40 19.92 -3.17
N LEU A 384 -7.90 21.04 -3.68
CA LEU A 384 -6.50 21.47 -3.54
C LEU A 384 -6.42 22.78 -2.78
N ALA A 385 -5.70 22.77 -1.65
CA ALA A 385 -5.35 23.98 -0.91
C ALA A 385 -4.45 24.88 -1.75
N THR A 386 -4.77 26.17 -1.75
CA THR A 386 -3.97 27.26 -2.32
C THR A 386 -3.62 28.26 -1.22
N GLU A 387 -2.82 29.27 -1.55
CA GLU A 387 -2.47 30.33 -0.59
C GLU A 387 -3.68 31.15 -0.12
N THR A 388 -4.76 31.17 -0.90
CA THR A 388 -5.95 32.01 -0.65
C THR A 388 -7.22 31.21 -0.37
N GLY A 389 -7.17 29.87 -0.34
CA GLY A 389 -8.33 29.02 -0.09
C GLY A 389 -8.22 27.63 -0.72
N TRP A 390 -9.26 27.22 -1.44
CA TRP A 390 -9.37 25.90 -2.05
C TRP A 390 -9.79 25.99 -3.51
N THR A 391 -9.29 25.07 -4.32
CA THR A 391 -9.75 24.85 -5.70
C THR A 391 -10.30 23.44 -5.84
N THR A 392 -11.37 23.28 -6.63
CA THR A 392 -11.94 21.96 -6.92
C THR A 392 -11.93 21.67 -8.42
N ALA A 393 -11.59 20.44 -8.78
CA ALA A 393 -11.55 20.00 -10.16
C ALA A 393 -11.91 18.52 -10.28
N LEU A 394 -12.60 18.15 -11.35
CA LEU A 394 -12.74 16.75 -11.72
C LEU A 394 -11.46 16.29 -12.43
N VAL A 395 -10.89 15.18 -11.97
CA VAL A 395 -9.72 14.54 -12.57
C VAL A 395 -10.18 13.26 -13.25
N ASN A 396 -10.06 13.21 -14.57
CA ASN A 396 -10.36 12.02 -15.38
C ASN A 396 -9.06 11.32 -15.78
N THR A 397 -9.06 9.99 -15.74
CA THR A 397 -7.88 9.13 -15.90
C THR A 397 -7.84 8.41 -17.27
N ASP A 398 -8.86 8.60 -18.10
CA ASP A 398 -9.04 8.02 -19.44
C ASP A 398 -8.06 8.50 -20.54
N THR A 399 -6.88 9.01 -20.20
CA THR A 399 -5.84 9.34 -21.21
C THR A 399 -4.58 8.50 -21.01
N PRO A 400 -4.39 7.39 -21.74
CA PRO A 400 -3.13 6.66 -21.76
C PRO A 400 -2.00 7.57 -22.25
N GLY A 401 -0.95 7.75 -21.45
CA GLY A 401 0.29 8.43 -21.87
C GLY A 401 0.33 9.96 -21.74
N HIS A 402 -0.54 10.59 -20.94
CA HIS A 402 -0.40 11.99 -20.56
C HIS A 402 -0.52 12.17 -19.04
N PRO A 403 0.36 12.94 -18.37
CA PRO A 403 0.13 13.32 -16.98
C PRO A 403 -1.20 14.08 -16.94
N ALA A 404 -2.15 13.62 -16.13
CA ALA A 404 -3.53 14.14 -16.03
C ALA A 404 -3.61 15.69 -16.04
N THR A 405 -3.77 16.26 -17.24
CA THR A 405 -3.90 17.71 -17.48
C THR A 405 -5.33 18.12 -17.83
N ASN A 406 -6.25 17.18 -18.05
CA ASN A 406 -7.66 17.50 -18.26
C ASN A 406 -8.34 17.77 -16.91
N GLN A 407 -8.14 18.98 -16.40
CA GLN A 407 -8.82 19.51 -15.22
C GLN A 407 -9.97 20.39 -15.71
N HIS A 408 -11.21 19.94 -15.51
CA HIS A 408 -12.36 20.83 -15.65
C HIS A 408 -12.65 21.47 -14.30
N PRO A 409 -12.62 22.81 -14.18
CA PRO A 409 -12.98 23.48 -12.93
C PRO A 409 -14.44 23.15 -12.62
N VAL A 410 -14.68 22.64 -11.41
CA VAL A 410 -16.04 22.48 -10.88
C VAL A 410 -16.33 23.73 -10.08
N THR A 411 -17.10 24.65 -10.64
CA THR A 411 -17.67 25.77 -9.88
C THR A 411 -18.90 25.25 -9.16
N ASP A 412 -18.73 24.67 -7.97
CA ASP A 412 -19.75 24.63 -6.90
C ASP A 412 -19.26 23.80 -5.70
N VAL A 413 -18.36 24.36 -4.89
CA VAL A 413 -18.34 24.10 -3.43
C VAL A 413 -17.92 25.41 -2.78
N ASN A 414 -18.87 26.12 -2.16
CA ASN A 414 -18.59 27.30 -1.34
C ASN A 414 -17.88 26.87 -0.04
N LEU A 415 -16.58 26.57 -0.12
CA LEU A 415 -15.71 26.41 1.04
C LEU A 415 -15.33 27.82 1.50
N THR A 416 -16.10 28.37 2.44
CA THR A 416 -15.89 29.70 3.01
C THR A 416 -14.56 29.80 3.77
N THR A 417 -14.10 31.04 3.92
CA THR A 417 -12.72 31.53 4.13
C THR A 417 -12.04 31.22 5.48
N ASP A 418 -12.51 30.23 6.25
CA ASP A 418 -12.19 30.15 7.69
C ASP A 418 -11.05 29.17 8.08
N ILE A 419 -10.21 28.73 7.13
CA ILE A 419 -9.25 27.62 7.36
C ILE A 419 -7.77 28.06 7.35
N THR A 420 -7.46 29.33 7.11
CA THR A 420 -6.08 29.74 6.78
C THR A 420 -5.15 30.14 7.94
N ASN A 421 -5.49 29.94 9.22
CA ASN A 421 -4.65 30.46 10.32
C ASN A 421 -4.46 29.52 11.53
N ARG A 422 -3.79 28.36 11.34
CA ARG A 422 -3.14 27.64 12.47
C ARG A 422 -1.61 27.58 12.41
N ARG A 423 -0.98 28.20 11.40
CA ARG A 423 0.48 28.26 11.32
C ARG A 423 1.13 29.09 12.43
N GLN A 424 0.36 29.93 13.12
CA GLN A 424 0.84 30.82 14.19
C GLN A 424 0.66 30.28 15.61
N GLU A 425 -0.07 29.18 15.82
CA GLU A 425 -0.32 28.61 17.17
C GLU A 425 0.61 27.44 17.53
N ILE A 426 1.47 26.99 16.60
CA ILE A 426 2.37 25.83 16.80
C ILE A 426 3.83 26.21 16.50
N THR A 427 4.29 27.34 17.02
CA THR A 427 5.73 27.62 17.19
C THR A 427 5.92 28.10 18.62
N PRO A 428 6.88 27.55 19.39
CA PRO A 428 7.09 27.93 20.79
C PRO A 428 7.39 29.42 20.97
#